data_AF-A0A9P9BLX0-F1
#
_entry.id   AF-A0A9P9BLX0-F1
#
_cell.length_a   1.000
_cell.length_b   1.000
_cell.length_c   1.000
_cell.angle_alpha   90.00
_cell.angle_beta   90.00
_cell.angle_gamma   90.00
#
_symmetry.space_group_name_H-M   'P 1'
#
loop_
_entity.id
_entity.type
_entity.pdbx_description
1 polymer ?
#
loop_
_entity_poly.entity_id
_entity_poly.type
_entity_poly.pdbx_seq_one_letter_code
_entity_poly.pdbx_strand_id
1 'polypeptide(L)' 'MSVSKPSCPRCGKHFTRVSSRNRHSARCLQGWTAPARRKACLTCATSKLRCGLERPGCARCRSRN' A
#
# COMPACT_ATOMS: atom_id res chain seq x y z
N MET A 1 15.74 30.66 -10.31
CA MET A 1 15.87 29.77 -9.12
C MET A 1 15.27 28.42 -9.46
N SER A 2 16.09 27.37 -9.57
CA SER A 2 15.61 26.02 -9.91
C SER A 2 14.95 25.39 -8.68
N VAL A 3 13.62 25.25 -8.69
CA VAL A 3 12.89 24.65 -7.57
C VAL A 3 13.06 23.13 -7.61
N SER A 4 13.96 22.60 -6.79
CA SER A 4 14.15 21.16 -6.62
C SER A 4 12.86 20.52 -6.11
N LYS A 5 12.30 19.56 -6.88
CA LYS A 5 11.09 18.83 -6.48
C LYS A 5 11.33 18.11 -5.13
N PRO A 6 10.49 18.34 -4.10
CA PRO A 6 10.67 17.71 -2.80
C PRO A 6 10.52 16.18 -2.91
N SER A 7 11.56 15.44 -2.52
CA SER A 7 11.60 13.97 -2.53
C SER A 7 11.69 13.40 -1.11
N CYS A 8 11.26 12.15 -0.94
CA CYS A 8 11.43 11.44 0.33
C CYS A 8 12.85 10.86 0.45
N PRO A 9 13.59 11.11 1.54
CA PRO A 9 14.95 10.56 1.72
C PRO A 9 14.96 9.04 1.95
N ARG A 10 13.83 8.43 2.35
CA ARG A 10 13.75 7.00 2.68
C ARG A 10 13.35 6.12 1.49
N CYS A 11 12.49 6.60 0.60
CA CYS A 11 11.99 5.82 -0.54
C CYS A 11 12.21 6.48 -1.91
N GLY A 12 12.82 7.67 -1.96
CA GLY A 12 13.08 8.40 -3.21
C GLY A 12 11.84 8.98 -3.90
N LYS A 13 10.62 8.78 -3.38
CA LYS A 13 9.40 9.25 -4.03
C LYS A 13 9.38 10.77 -4.16
N HIS A 14 9.06 11.28 -5.36
CA HIS A 14 8.93 12.70 -5.64
C HIS A 14 7.53 13.21 -5.35
N PHE A 15 7.44 14.44 -4.87
CA PHE A 15 6.18 15.10 -4.56
C PHE A 15 6.11 16.47 -5.24
N THR A 16 4.90 16.88 -5.60
CA THR A 16 4.65 18.22 -6.15
C THR A 16 4.72 19.31 -5.07
N ARG A 17 4.49 18.95 -3.79
CA ARG A 17 4.44 19.88 -2.66
C ARG A 17 5.21 19.35 -1.45
N VAL A 18 5.85 20.27 -0.74
CA VAL A 18 6.63 20.00 0.49
C VAL A 18 5.74 19.39 1.59
N SER A 19 4.50 19.86 1.73
CA SER A 19 3.53 19.33 2.72
C SER A 19 3.13 17.88 2.45
N SER A 20 3.02 17.47 1.19
CA SER A 20 2.78 16.08 0.81
C SER A 20 3.99 15.19 1.12
N ARG A 21 5.21 15.67 0.84
CA ARG A 21 6.44 14.99 1.26
C ARG A 21 6.50 14.81 2.77
N ASN A 22 6.25 15.86 3.56
CA ASN A 22 6.30 15.80 5.04
C ASN A 22 5.34 14.76 5.62
N ARG A 23 4.07 14.78 5.18
CA ARG A 23 3.07 13.79 5.64
C ARG A 23 3.46 12.37 5.24
N HIS A 24 4.02 12.20 4.06
CA HIS A 24 4.53 10.92 3.61
C HIS A 24 5.76 10.48 4.41
N SER A 25 6.76 11.34 4.61
CA SER A 25 8.00 10.98 5.30
C SER A 25 7.74 10.60 6.76
N ALA A 26 6.81 11.27 7.45
CA ALA A 26 6.40 10.88 8.80
C ALA A 26 5.96 9.40 8.86
N ARG A 27 5.08 8.97 7.95
CA ARG A 27 4.60 7.58 7.86
C ARG A 27 5.67 6.62 7.32
N CYS A 28 6.44 7.08 6.34
CA CYS A 28 7.45 6.28 5.67
C CYS A 28 8.62 5.93 6.61
N LEU A 29 9.08 6.88 7.42
CA LEU A 29 10.12 6.67 8.43
C LEU A 29 9.65 5.72 9.53
N GLN A 30 8.38 5.80 9.93
CA GLN A 30 7.76 4.87 10.89
C GLN A 30 7.54 3.45 10.34
N GLY A 31 7.87 3.19 9.07
CA GLY A 31 7.60 1.89 8.44
C GLY A 31 6.11 1.62 8.19
N TRP A 32 5.26 2.64 8.35
CA TRP A 32 3.84 2.54 8.06
C TRP A 32 3.61 2.56 6.56
N THR A 33 3.79 1.40 5.94
CA THR A 33 3.13 1.10 4.68
C THR A 33 1.67 0.85 5.02
N ALA A 34 0.77 1.78 4.65
CA ALA A 34 -0.66 1.49 4.70
C ALA A 34 -0.86 0.12 4.03
N PRO A 35 -1.49 -0.86 4.70
CA PRO A 35 -1.72 -2.15 4.08
C PRO A 35 -2.47 -1.87 2.78
N ALA A 36 -1.96 -2.44 1.68
CA ALA A 36 -2.66 -2.36 0.41
C ALA A 36 -4.11 -2.78 0.68
N ARG A 37 -5.09 -1.90 0.41
CA ARG A 37 -6.51 -2.20 0.55
C ARG A 37 -6.88 -3.26 -0.48
N ARG A 38 -6.45 -4.50 -0.25
CA ARG A 38 -6.70 -5.62 -1.14
C ARG A 38 -8.18 -5.99 -0.98
N LYS A 39 -8.92 -5.93 -2.07
CA LYS A 39 -10.31 -6.40 -2.16
C LYS A 39 -10.42 -7.92 -2.34
N ALA A 40 -9.28 -8.61 -2.46
CA ALA A 40 -9.18 -10.07 -2.47
C ALA A 40 -7.92 -10.54 -1.75
N CYS A 41 -7.91 -11.77 -1.23
CA CYS A 41 -6.68 -12.43 -0.79
C CYS A 41 -5.74 -12.66 -1.99
N LEU A 42 -4.46 -12.97 -1.73
CA LEU A 42 -3.46 -13.17 -2.79
C LEU A 42 -3.91 -14.25 -3.80
N THR A 43 -4.36 -15.41 -3.31
CA THR A 43 -4.82 -16.52 -4.16
C THR A 43 -5.98 -16.12 -5.07
N CYS A 44 -7.03 -15.48 -4.53
CA CYS A 44 -8.16 -15.05 -5.33
C CYS A 44 -7.80 -13.90 -6.29
N ALA A 45 -6.90 -13.00 -5.88
CA ALA A 45 -6.41 -11.94 -6.75
C ALA A 45 -5.66 -12.52 -7.95
N THR A 46 -4.75 -13.48 -7.72
CA THR A 46 -3.99 -14.15 -8.79
C THR A 46 -4.89 -14.94 -9.73
N SER A 47 -5.88 -15.66 -9.19
CA SER A 47 -6.82 -16.44 -9.98
C SER A 47 -7.95 -15.61 -10.63
N LYS A 48 -7.98 -14.28 -10.43
CA LYS A 48 -9.06 -13.38 -10.89
C LYS A 48 -10.46 -13.81 -10.43
N LEU A 49 -10.55 -14.36 -9.22
CA LEU A 49 -11.80 -14.89 -8.66
C LEU A 49 -12.43 -13.88 -7.70
N ARG A 50 -13.77 -13.90 -7.60
CA ARG A 50 -14.48 -13.19 -6.53
C ARG A 50 -14.01 -13.71 -5.17
N CYS A 51 -13.60 -12.79 -4.31
CA CYS A 51 -13.15 -13.08 -2.96
C CYS A 51 -14.15 -12.47 -1.98
N GLY A 52 -14.66 -13.28 -1.05
CA GLY A 52 -15.50 -12.77 0.04
C GLY A 52 -14.74 -11.89 1.05
N LEU A 53 -13.40 -11.85 0.95
CA LEU A 53 -12.50 -11.08 1.80
C LEU A 53 -12.83 -11.16 3.31
N GLU A 54 -13.19 -12.35 3.79
CA GLU A 54 -13.33 -12.59 5.21
C GLU A 54 -11.95 -12.71 5.86
N ARG A 55 -11.73 -12.09 7.01
CA ARG A 55 -10.49 -12.27 7.79
C ARG A 55 -10.64 -13.48 8.72
N PRO A 56 -9.61 -14.32 8.92
CA PRO A 56 -8.22 -14.22 8.43
C PRO A 56 -7.97 -14.80 7.01
N GLY A 57 -8.91 -15.55 6.45
CA GLY A 57 -8.84 -16.08 5.08
C GLY A 57 -10.21 -16.09 4.42
N CYS A 58 -10.28 -16.00 3.10
CA CYS A 58 -11.56 -16.03 2.40
C CYS A 58 -12.27 -17.40 2.56
N ALA A 59 -13.61 -17.49 2.67
CA ALA A 59 -14.31 -18.78 2.77
C ALA A 59 -13.79 -19.83 1.76
N ARG A 60 -13.70 -19.45 0.48
CA ARG A 60 -13.16 -20.32 -0.58
C ARG A 60 -11.74 -20.82 -0.33
N CYS A 61 -10.91 -20.00 0.30
CA CYS A 61 -9.52 -20.28 0.60
C CYS A 61 -9.41 -21.18 1.83
N ARG A 62 -10.29 -21.00 2.82
CA ARG A 62 -10.38 -21.86 4.01
C ARG A 62 -10.86 -23.26 3.64
N SER A 63 -11.85 -23.38 2.75
CA SER A 63 -12.38 -24.68 2.32
C SER A 63 -11.44 -25.50 1.42
N ARG A 64 -10.26 -24.96 1.07
CA ARG A 64 -9.30 -25.59 0.16
C ARG A 64 -7.95 -25.88 0.84
N ASN A 65 -7.87 -25.65 2.14
CA ASN A 65 -6.79 -26.07 3.04
C ASN A 65 -7.31 -27.23 3.90
#